data_AF-A0A9E7PLD2-F1
#
_entry.id   AF-A0A9E7PLD2-F1
#
_cell.length_a   1.000
_cell.length_b   1.000
_cell.length_c   1.000
_cell.angle_alpha   90.00
_cell.angle_beta   90.00
_cell.angle_gamma   90.00
#
_symmetry.space_group_name_H-M   'P 1'
#
loop_
_entity.id
_entity.type
_entity.pdbx_description
1 polymer ?
#
loop_
_entity_poly.entity_id
_entity_poly.type
_entity_poly.pdbx_seq_one_letter_code
_entity_poly.pdbx_strand_id
1 'polypeptide(L)' 'MVNKTLNEIRIIGFEVLVKNLGPKDAVRFIQSYSHGSGNYTKDRKKWLEKDFDNVVWRIIKKRSESDNE' A
#
# COMPACT_ATOMS: atom_id res chain seq x y z
N MET A 1 17.36 9.04 6.48
CA MET A 1 17.49 7.82 5.65
C MET A 1 17.07 8.16 4.23
N VAL A 2 17.84 7.76 3.22
CA VAL A 2 17.48 7.96 1.82
C VAL A 2 16.40 6.95 1.46
N ASN A 3 15.19 7.42 1.16
CA ASN A 3 14.10 6.57 0.70
C ASN A 3 14.28 6.26 -0.78
N LYS A 4 14.08 5.00 -1.14
CA LYS A 4 14.06 4.57 -2.54
C LYS A 4 12.87 5.21 -3.25
N THR A 5 13.09 5.66 -4.47
CA THR A 5 12.05 6.03 -5.41
C THR A 5 11.19 4.82 -5.75
N LEU A 6 9.97 5.06 -6.24
CA LEU A 6 9.10 4.00 -6.72
C LEU A 6 9.74 3.19 -7.86
N ASN A 7 10.56 3.83 -8.70
CA ASN A 7 11.24 3.14 -9.79
C ASN A 7 12.29 2.15 -9.27
N GLU A 8 13.10 2.57 -8.30
CA GLU A 8 14.10 1.69 -7.67
C GLU A 8 13.44 0.49 -6.99
N ILE A 9 12.31 0.71 -6.29
CA ILE A 9 11.55 -0.39 -5.67
C ILE A 9 11.05 -1.37 -6.73
N ARG A 10 10.55 -0.88 -7.87
CA ARG A 10 10.06 -1.73 -8.97
C ARG A 10 11.17 -2.56 -9.60
N ILE A 11 12.34 -1.96 -9.84
CA ILE A 11 13.50 -2.67 -10.40
C ILE A 11 13.93 -3.79 -9.46
N ILE A 12 14.16 -3.47 -8.18
CA ILE A 12 14.57 -4.46 -7.17
C ILE A 12 13.53 -5.58 -7.05
N GLY A 13 12.24 -5.24 -7.01
CA GLY A 13 11.16 -6.22 -6.94
C GLY A 13 11.15 -7.17 -8.14
N PHE A 14 11.32 -6.65 -9.35
CA PHE A 14 11.36 -7.47 -10.56
C PHE A 14 12.58 -8.40 -10.60
N GLU A 15 13.76 -7.92 -10.20
CA GLU A 15 14.97 -8.74 -10.10
C GLU A 15 14.81 -9.91 -9.12
N VAL A 16 14.20 -9.66 -7.96
CA VAL A 16 13.91 -10.71 -6.98
C VAL A 16 12.96 -11.76 -7.55
N LEU A 17 11.93 -11.36 -8.31
CA LEU A 17 11.01 -12.29 -8.96
C LEU A 17 11.72 -13.15 -10.01
N VAL A 18 12.51 -12.54 -10.89
CA VAL A 18 13.27 -13.27 -11.92
C VAL A 18 14.25 -14.25 -11.28
N LYS A 19 14.94 -13.84 -10.21
CA LYS A 19 15.90 -14.71 -9.50
C LYS A 19 15.25 -15.96 -8.90
N ASN A 20 14.03 -15.85 -8.37
CA ASN A 20 13.38 -16.95 -7.65
C ASN A 20 12.46 -17.80 -8.53
N LEU A 21 11.84 -17.22 -9.55
CA LEU A 21 10.84 -17.88 -10.40
C LEU A 21 11.39 -18.19 -11.81
N GLY A 22 12.50 -17.58 -12.20
CA GLY A 22 12.91 -17.51 -13.59
C GLY A 22 12.07 -16.51 -14.40
N PRO A 23 12.57 -16.07 -15.57
CA PRO A 23 11.97 -14.98 -16.33
C PRO A 23 10.55 -15.31 -16.83
N LYS A 24 10.31 -16.56 -17.24
CA LYS A 24 9.00 -17.00 -17.75
C LYS A 24 7.91 -16.89 -16.69
N ASP A 25 8.15 -17.43 -15.50
CA ASP A 25 7.15 -17.45 -14.44
C ASP A 25 7.06 -16.12 -13.69
N ALA A 26 8.13 -15.32 -13.65
CA ALA A 26 8.08 -13.93 -13.19
C ALA A 26 7.12 -13.07 -14.04
N VAL A 27 7.18 -13.19 -15.38
CA VAL A 27 6.25 -12.48 -16.27
C VAL A 27 4.81 -12.95 -16.06
N ARG A 28 4.58 -14.26 -15.94
CA ARG A 28 3.24 -14.80 -15.65
C ARG A 28 2.71 -14.35 -14.30
N PHE A 29 3.57 -14.24 -13.29
CA PHE A 29 3.21 -13.72 -11.96
C PHE A 29 2.77 -12.25 -12.04
N ILE A 30 3.50 -11.40 -12.76
CA ILE A 30 3.08 -10.00 -12.94
C ILE A 30 1.76 -9.90 -13.73
N GLN A 31 1.60 -10.72 -14.76
CA GLN A 31 0.38 -10.74 -15.59
C GLN A 31 -0.83 -11.39 -14.91
N SER A 32 -0.63 -12.23 -13.89
CA SER A 32 -1.72 -12.83 -13.12
C SER A 32 -2.47 -11.80 -12.28
N TYR A 33 -1.80 -10.71 -11.92
CA TYR A 33 -2.48 -9.48 -11.52
C TYR A 33 -3.15 -8.90 -12.77
N SER A 34 -4.41 -9.29 -12.96
CA SER A 34 -5.29 -8.64 -13.93
C SER A 34 -5.25 -7.12 -13.71
N HIS A 35 -5.45 -6.33 -14.77
CA HIS A 35 -5.80 -4.92 -14.62
C HIS A 35 -6.83 -4.81 -13.50
N GLY A 36 -6.45 -4.14 -12.41
CA GLY A 36 -7.31 -4.06 -11.22
C GLY A 36 -8.70 -3.64 -11.69
N SER A 37 -9.68 -4.52 -11.47
CA SER A 37 -11.06 -4.21 -11.79
C SER A 37 -11.61 -3.29 -10.70
N GLY A 38 -12.62 -2.50 -11.06
CA GLY A 38 -13.19 -1.51 -10.15
C GLY A 38 -12.52 -0.14 -10.25
N ASN A 39 -13.01 0.79 -9.43
CA ASN A 39 -12.55 2.16 -9.47
C ASN A 39 -12.17 2.53 -8.05
N TYR A 40 -10.90 2.30 -7.70
CA TYR A 40 -10.40 2.56 -6.35
C TYR A 40 -10.75 3.98 -5.86
N THR A 41 -10.70 4.99 -6.74
CA THR A 41 -11.09 6.36 -6.37
C THR A 41 -12.58 6.48 -6.02
N LYS A 42 -13.48 5.77 -6.71
CA LYS A 42 -14.91 5.70 -6.37
C LYS A 42 -15.15 4.82 -5.14
N ASP A 43 -14.52 3.67 -5.07
CA ASP A 43 -14.74 2.71 -4.00
C ASP A 43 -14.19 3.24 -2.68
N ARG A 44 -13.02 3.90 -2.67
CA ARG A 44 -12.47 4.63 -1.51
C ARG A 44 -13.48 5.60 -0.89
N LYS A 45 -14.32 6.26 -1.68
CA LYS A 45 -15.32 7.21 -1.16
C LYS A 45 -16.47 6.53 -0.40
N LYS A 46 -16.68 5.21 -0.54
CA LYS A 46 -17.78 4.48 0.09
C LYS A 46 -17.48 4.06 1.54
N TRP A 47 -16.24 3.73 1.86
CA TRP A 47 -15.85 3.18 3.17
C TRP A 47 -14.88 4.08 3.95
N LEU A 48 -14.27 5.08 3.29
CA LEU A 48 -13.51 6.08 4.01
C LEU A 48 -14.48 7.05 4.70
N GLU A 49 -14.65 6.88 6.01
CA GLU A 49 -15.32 7.86 6.88
C GLU A 49 -14.66 9.23 6.69
N LYS A 50 -15.49 10.24 6.38
CA LYS A 50 -15.05 11.58 5.99
C LYS A 50 -14.84 12.54 7.15
N ASP A 51 -15.14 12.13 8.37
CA ASP A 51 -15.01 13.01 9.51
C ASP A 51 -13.55 13.06 9.96
N PHE A 52 -12.80 13.92 9.27
CA PHE A 52 -11.41 14.20 9.57
C PHE A 52 -11.22 14.62 11.03
N ASP A 53 -12.16 15.39 11.57
CA ASP A 53 -12.10 15.87 12.95
C ASP A 53 -12.29 14.71 13.94
N ASN A 54 -13.16 13.75 13.64
CA ASN A 54 -13.30 12.52 14.42
C ASN A 54 -12.04 11.65 14.38
N VAL A 55 -11.42 11.50 13.20
CA VAL A 55 -10.15 10.76 13.04
C VAL A 55 -9.04 11.42 13.86
N VAL A 56 -8.91 12.75 13.78
CA VAL A 56 -7.94 13.52 14.55
C VAL A 56 -8.22 13.39 16.06
N TRP A 57 -9.48 13.52 16.48
CA TRP A 57 -9.88 13.37 17.87
C TRP A 57 -9.53 11.98 18.42
N ARG A 58 -9.79 10.90 17.67
CA ARG A 58 -9.43 9.53 18.06
C ARG A 58 -7.93 9.35 18.24
N ILE A 59 -7.12 9.97 17.37
CA ILE A 59 -5.65 9.91 17.46
C ILE A 59 -5.16 10.64 18.71
N ILE A 60 -5.67 11.85 18.98
CA ILE A 60 -5.30 12.64 20.15
C ILE A 60 -5.67 11.90 21.44
N LYS A 61 -6.90 11.39 21.53
CA LYS A 61 -7.39 10.64 22.68
C LYS A 61 -6.52 9.42 23.01
N LYS A 62 -6.16 8.62 21.99
CA LYS A 62 -5.32 7.44 22.17
C LYS A 62 -3.94 7.78 22.75
N ARG A 63 -3.37 8.92 22.35
CA ARG A 63 -2.07 9.39 22.85
C ARG A 63 -2.15 9.87 24.29
N SER A 64 -3.21 10.60 24.64
CA SER A 64 -3.42 11.03 26.03
C SER A 64 -3.70 9.88 26.99
N GLU A 65 -4.25 8.76 26.54
CA GLU A 65 -4.47 7.57 27.37
C GLU A 65 -3.18 6.79 27.61
N SER A 66 -2.26 6.74 26.64
CA SER A 66 -0.93 6.11 26.80
C SER A 66 0.07 6.94 27.62
N ASP A 67 -0.18 8.23 27.84
CA ASP A 67 0.65 9.09 28.67
C ASP A 67 0.24 9.06 30.17
N ASN A 68 -0.86 8.35 30.50
CA ASN A 68 -1.42 8.23 31.85
C ASN A 68 -1.23 6.82 32.47
N GLU A 69 -0.38 5.98 31.88
CA GLU A 69 0.02 4.63 32.36
C GLU A 69 1.54 4.55 32.50
#